data_AF-A0A8J4TQI0-F1
#
_entry.id   AF-A0A8J4TQI0-F1
#
_cell.length_a   1.000
_cell.length_b   1.000
_cell.length_c   1.000
_cell.angle_alpha   90.00
_cell.angle_beta   90.00
_cell.angle_gamma   90.00
#
_symmetry.space_group_name_H-M   'P 1'
#
loop_
_entity.id
_entity.type
_entity.pdbx_description
1 polymer ?
#
loop_
_entity_poly.entity_id
_entity_poly.type
_entity_poly.pdbx_seq_one_letter_code
_entity_poly.pdbx_strand_id
1 'polypeptide(L)' 'SQRKLRTLSVQGCPEVDDWFLARLHIFSETLQELNLSHCPCITIGGLSALQHL' A
#
# COMPACT_ATOMS: atom_id res chain seq x y z
N SER A 1 -20.40 -7.13 0.78
CA SER A 1 -19.30 -7.78 1.51
C SER A 1 -17.99 -7.12 1.09
N GLN A 2 -17.27 -6.47 2.00
CA GLN A 2 -15.91 -6.03 1.69
C GLN A 2 -15.04 -7.27 1.51
N ARG A 3 -14.36 -7.37 0.36
CA ARG A 3 -13.39 -8.44 0.11
C ARG A 3 -12.27 -8.30 1.13
N LYS A 4 -12.02 -9.36 1.91
CA LYS A 4 -10.89 -9.43 2.84
C LYS A 4 -9.60 -9.62 2.05
N LEU A 5 -8.98 -8.51 1.67
CA LEU A 5 -7.74 -8.52 0.91
C LEU A 5 -6.59 -8.82 1.88
N ARG A 6 -5.90 -9.94 1.69
CA ARG A 6 -4.75 -10.35 2.54
C ARG A 6 -3.40 -10.00 1.91
N THR A 7 -3.29 -10.11 0.59
CA THR A 7 -2.06 -9.82 -0.14
C THR A 7 -2.35 -8.80 -1.23
N LEU A 8 -1.54 -7.75 -1.30
CA LEU A 8 -1.56 -6.72 -2.34
C LEU A 8 -0.16 -6.55 -2.90
N SER A 9 0.00 -6.79 -4.20
CA SER A 9 1.24 -6.48 -4.91
C SER A 9 0.95 -5.45 -5.99
N VAL A 10 1.70 -4.36 -5.94
CA VAL A 10 1.74 -3.32 -6.99
C VAL A 10 3.17 -3.13 -7.48
N GLN A 11 3.95 -4.22 -7.46
CA GLN A 11 5.34 -4.21 -7.87
C GLN A 11 5.51 -3.65 -9.29
N GLY A 12 6.46 -2.74 -9.45
CA GLY A 12 6.80 -2.17 -10.74
C GLY A 12 5.74 -1.20 -11.29
N CYS A 13 4.76 -0.78 -10.49
CA CYS A 13 3.77 0.21 -10.91
C CYS A 13 4.33 1.63 -10.79
N PRO A 14 4.58 2.35 -11.91
CA PRO A 14 5.22 3.66 -11.89
C PRO A 14 4.29 4.78 -11.38
N GLU A 15 2.97 4.58 -11.44
CA GLU A 15 1.98 5.57 -11.00
C GLU A 15 1.60 5.42 -9.52
N VAL A 16 2.14 4.41 -8.84
CA VAL A 16 1.89 4.22 -7.41
C VAL A 16 2.78 5.16 -6.61
N ASP A 17 2.14 6.04 -5.85
CA ASP A 17 2.76 7.10 -5.09
C ASP A 17 2.32 7.09 -3.61
N ASP A 18 2.72 8.12 -2.87
CA ASP A 18 2.37 8.28 -1.46
C ASP A 18 0.85 8.41 -1.22
N TRP A 19 0.09 8.93 -2.20
CA TRP A 19 -1.36 9.05 -2.10
C TRP A 19 -2.04 7.69 -2.13
N PHE A 20 -1.53 6.75 -2.95
CA PHE A 20 -1.98 5.37 -2.91
C PHE A 20 -1.79 4.75 -1.51
N LEU A 21 -0.61 4.93 -0.89
CA LEU A 21 -0.33 4.40 0.46
C LEU A 21 -1.29 4.95 1.52
N ALA A 22 -1.63 6.24 1.46
CA ALA A 22 -2.58 6.87 2.37
C ALA A 22 -3.98 6.24 2.35
N ARG A 23 -4.35 5.54 1.27
CA ARG A 23 -5.66 4.88 1.12
C ARG A 23 -5.66 3.43 1.56
N LEU A 24 -4.51 2.84 1.85
CA LEU A 24 -4.43 1.42 2.24
C LEU A 24 -5.06 1.13 3.61
N HIS A 25 -5.32 2.15 4.44
CA HIS A 25 -6.04 2.00 5.72
C HIS A 25 -7.40 1.30 5.58
N ILE A 26 -8.04 1.33 4.40
CA ILE A 26 -9.28 0.59 4.14
C ILE A 26 -9.11 -0.94 4.29
N PHE A 27 -7.87 -1.42 4.30
CA PHE A 27 -7.51 -2.83 4.46
C PHE A 27 -6.77 -3.11 5.76
N SER A 28 -6.71 -2.19 6.73
CA SER A 28 -5.94 -2.36 8.00
C SER A 28 -6.32 -3.64 8.75
N GLU A 29 -7.60 -4.01 8.73
CA GLU A 29 -8.08 -5.21 9.43
C GLU A 29 -7.77 -6.53 8.70
N THR A 30 -7.28 -6.49 7.45
CA THR A 30 -7.18 -7.68 6.61
C THR A 30 -5.87 -7.86 5.87
N LEU A 31 -5.16 -6.78 5.53
CA LEU A 31 -3.95 -6.83 4.74
C LEU A 31 -2.80 -7.37 5.59
N GLN A 32 -2.08 -8.35 5.05
CA GLN A 32 -1.00 -9.05 5.74
C GLN A 32 0.31 -8.95 4.95
N GLU A 33 0.22 -8.84 3.63
CA GLU A 33 1.36 -8.77 2.73
C GLU A 33 1.18 -7.61 1.74
N LEU A 34 2.19 -6.75 1.66
CA LEU A 34 2.23 -5.61 0.75
C LEU A 34 3.57 -5.59 0.02
N ASN A 35 3.54 -5.69 -1.32
CA ASN A 35 4.72 -5.58 -2.16
C ASN A 35 4.70 -4.27 -2.96
N LEU A 36 5.65 -3.39 -2.65
CA LEU A 36 5.87 -2.06 -3.25
C LEU A 36 7.18 -1.98 -4.03
N SER A 37 7.83 -3.13 -4.31
CA SER A 37 9.13 -3.13 -4.98
C SER A 37 9.05 -2.47 -6.36
N HIS A 38 10.09 -1.73 -6.72
CA HIS A 38 10.17 -1.02 -8.01
C HIS A 38 9.05 0.02 -8.26
N CYS A 39 8.50 0.63 -7.21
CA CYS A 39 7.60 1.78 -7.32
C CYS A 39 8.37 3.09 -7.09
N PRO A 40 8.80 3.80 -8.15
CA PRO A 40 9.72 4.94 -8.03
C PRO A 40 9.08 6.20 -7.42
N CYS A 41 7.74 6.29 -7.43
CA CYS A 41 7.01 7.46 -6.93
C CYS A 41 6.66 7.36 -5.43
N ILE A 42 7.01 6.26 -4.76
CA ILE A 42 6.89 6.14 -3.30
C ILE A 42 8.11 6.77 -2.64
N THR A 43 7.86 7.69 -1.72
CA THR A 43 8.91 8.33 -0.93
C THR A 43 9.01 7.71 0.46
N ILE A 44 10.12 8.01 1.16
CA ILE A 44 10.28 7.65 2.58
C ILE A 44 9.17 8.30 3.42
N GLY A 45 8.74 9.52 3.06
CA GLY A 45 7.64 10.20 3.72
C GLY A 45 6.30 9.45 3.58
N GLY A 46 6.02 8.91 2.40
CA GLY A 46 4.82 8.13 2.14
C GLY A 46 4.70 6.86 2.97
N LEU A 47 5.82 6.22 3.33
CA LEU A 47 5.81 5.02 4.18
C LEU A 47 5.22 5.29 5.57
N SER A 48 5.23 6.53 6.05
CA SER A 48 4.56 6.89 7.31
C SER A 48 3.05 6.64 7.29
N ALA A 49 2.42 6.63 6.11
CA ALA A 49 1.00 6.28 5.98
C ALA A 49 0.71 4.82 6.34
N LEU A 50 1.73 3.95 6.31
CA LEU A 50 1.61 2.53 6.62
C LEU A 50 1.67 2.24 8.13
N GLN A 51 1.92 3.23 8.98
CA GLN A 51 2.04 3.03 10.43
C GLN A 51 0.76 2.50 11.09
N HIS A 52 -0.39 2.67 10.43
CA HIS A 52 -1.71 2.26 10.92
C HIS A 52 -2.29 1.05 10.16
N LEU A 53 -1.47 0.38 9.34
CA LEU A 53 -1.82 -0.88 8.68
C LEU A 53 -1.57 -2.08 9.58
#